data_AF-A0A7V8AKJ7-F1
#
_entry.id   AF-A0A7V8AKJ7-F1
#
_cell.length_a   1.000
_cell.length_b   1.000
_cell.length_c   1.000
_cell.angle_alpha   90.00
_cell.angle_beta   90.00
_cell.angle_gamma   90.00
#
_symmetry.space_group_name_H-M   'P 1'
#
loop_
_entity.id
_entity.type
_entity.pdbx_description
1 polymer ?
#
loop_
_entity_poly.entity_id
_entity_poly.type
_entity_poly.pdbx_seq_one_letter_code
_entity_poly.pdbx_strand_id
1 'polypeptide(L)'
;MFWVGLCGLGVVMLLTLVTEVRTRDSLKKANQAALKSNAFADESVRNRETVLGLKMQFSIAKSWLLARKDSLLLQAFASDRGVVFSSAAKFFRMLMQSSMLCFGSYLVIQQEMTAGGMIAASIILGRALQPVEQLVNTWKQFQGARSAIMRVDRLLASLPLAERKTKLPVLEGRLSVERTVFSTARDALPILKGVSFDLLPGECLSVIGPSGAGKTTLLRLLVGANKPLGGIIRLDQSDLATWDSEQL
;
A
#
# COMPACT_ATOMS: atom_id res chain seq x y z
N MET A 1 -27.38 31.90 -22.99
CA MET A 1 -26.99 31.31 -21.68
C MET A 1 -26.48 29.88 -21.77
N PHE A 2 -27.14 28.98 -22.50
CA PHE A 2 -26.74 27.55 -22.61
C PHE A 2 -25.27 27.35 -23.08
N TRP A 3 -24.84 28.08 -24.11
CA TRP A 3 -23.47 28.00 -24.64
C TRP A 3 -22.38 28.41 -23.64
N VAL A 4 -22.67 29.39 -22.78
CA VAL A 4 -21.74 29.84 -21.72
C VAL A 4 -21.56 28.76 -20.65
N GLY A 5 -22.67 28.09 -20.28
CA GLY A 5 -22.63 26.95 -19.37
C GLY A 5 -21.82 25.77 -19.93
N LEU A 6 -22.00 25.45 -21.21
CA LEU A 6 -21.33 24.33 -21.86
C LEU A 6 -19.82 24.56 -22.03
N CYS A 7 -19.41 25.76 -22.45
CA CYS A 7 -17.99 26.15 -22.50
C CYS A 7 -17.33 26.09 -21.13
N GLY A 8 -18.02 26.56 -20.08
CA GLY A 8 -17.48 26.52 -18.72
C GLY A 8 -17.34 25.11 -18.17
N LEU A 9 -18.29 24.23 -18.45
CA LEU A 9 -18.22 22.82 -18.06
C LEU A 9 -17.04 22.12 -18.74
N GLY A 10 -16.81 22.41 -20.02
CA GLY A 10 -15.64 21.94 -20.78
C GLY A 10 -14.31 22.39 -20.15
N VAL A 11 -14.19 23.67 -19.76
CA VAL A 11 -12.98 24.20 -19.12
C VAL A 11 -12.72 23.54 -17.77
N VAL A 12 -13.74 23.35 -16.93
CA VAL A 12 -13.58 22.69 -15.63
C VAL A 12 -13.23 21.20 -15.81
N MET A 13 -13.80 20.52 -16.80
CA MET A 13 -13.45 19.13 -17.13
C MET A 13 -11.98 19.02 -17.57
N LEU A 14 -11.52 19.95 -18.40
CA LEU A 14 -10.13 20.02 -18.88
C LEU A 14 -9.16 20.30 -17.72
N LEU A 15 -9.51 21.25 -16.83
CA LEU A 15 -8.75 21.51 -15.60
C LEU A 15 -8.68 20.28 -14.69
N THR A 16 -9.77 19.51 -14.60
CA THR A 16 -9.82 18.28 -13.80
C THR A 16 -8.88 17.20 -14.37
N LEU A 17 -8.90 16.98 -15.69
CA LEU A 17 -8.01 16.02 -16.36
C LEU A 17 -6.53 16.40 -16.22
N VAL A 18 -6.20 17.68 -16.39
CA VAL A 18 -4.83 18.17 -16.20
C VAL A 18 -4.39 18.00 -14.73
N THR A 19 -5.31 18.24 -13.79
CA THR A 19 -5.07 18.02 -12.36
C THR A 19 -4.78 16.54 -12.08
N GLU A 20 -5.55 15.63 -12.65
CA GLU A 20 -5.37 14.18 -12.50
C GLU A 20 -3.97 13.75 -12.94
N VAL A 21 -3.56 14.12 -14.16
CA VAL A 21 -2.27 13.70 -14.73
C VAL A 21 -1.10 14.25 -13.92
N ARG A 22 -1.16 15.51 -13.45
CA ARG A 22 -0.06 16.12 -12.69
C ARG A 22 0.01 15.71 -11.22
N THR A 23 -1.11 15.41 -10.56
CA THR A 23 -1.10 15.13 -9.12
C THR A 23 -0.81 13.67 -8.79
N ARG A 24 -1.15 12.72 -9.68
CA ARG A 24 -1.08 11.28 -9.41
C ARG A 24 0.29 10.79 -8.94
N ASP A 25 1.34 11.12 -9.66
CA ASP A 25 2.68 10.63 -9.33
C ASP A 25 3.27 11.29 -8.09
N SER A 26 2.96 12.59 -7.89
CA SER A 26 3.39 13.34 -6.71
C SER A 26 2.77 12.76 -5.43
N LEU A 27 1.45 12.49 -5.46
CA LEU A 27 0.71 11.94 -4.33
C LEU A 27 1.16 10.50 -4.02
N LYS A 28 1.47 9.70 -5.06
CA LYS A 28 1.98 8.33 -4.90
C LYS A 28 3.35 8.31 -4.22
N LYS A 29 4.29 9.16 -4.65
CA LYS A 29 5.62 9.28 -4.03
C LYS A 29 5.53 9.74 -2.57
N ALA A 30 4.69 10.75 -2.29
CA ALA A 30 4.45 11.23 -0.93
C ALA A 30 3.90 10.12 0.00
N ASN A 31 2.89 9.37 -0.45
CA ASN A 31 2.32 8.27 0.33
C ASN A 31 3.34 7.15 0.60
N GLN A 32 4.18 6.81 -0.39
CA GLN A 32 5.23 5.80 -0.19
C GLN A 32 6.29 6.25 0.81
N ALA A 33 6.72 7.51 0.76
CA ALA A 33 7.67 8.07 1.72
C ALA A 33 7.08 8.09 3.14
N ALA A 34 5.80 8.46 3.29
CA ALA A 34 5.10 8.44 4.57
C ALA A 34 4.98 7.02 5.15
N LEU A 35 4.64 6.03 4.32
CA LEU A 35 4.59 4.62 4.74
C LEU A 35 5.96 4.11 5.23
N LYS A 36 7.05 4.45 4.52
CA LYS A 36 8.41 4.08 4.94
C LYS A 36 8.78 4.72 6.29
N SER A 37 8.47 6.01 6.47
CA SER A 37 8.73 6.72 7.73
C SER A 37 7.93 6.14 8.91
N ASN A 38 6.67 5.77 8.70
CA ASN A 38 5.85 5.14 9.73
C ASN A 38 6.34 3.71 10.05
N ALA A 39 6.68 2.91 9.03
CA ALA A 39 7.20 1.56 9.24
C ALA A 39 8.50 1.55 10.07
N PHE A 40 9.39 2.52 9.83
CA PHE A 40 10.61 2.68 10.62
C PHE A 40 10.32 3.00 12.09
N ALA A 41 9.30 3.82 12.37
CA ALA A 41 8.87 4.11 13.74
C ALA A 41 8.31 2.85 14.42
N ASP A 42 7.44 2.11 13.75
CA ASP A 42 6.85 0.88 14.28
C ASP A 42 7.92 -0.18 14.60
N GLU A 43 8.93 -0.32 13.73
CA GLU A 43 10.06 -1.22 13.97
C GLU A 43 10.93 -0.78 15.17
N SER A 44 11.18 0.53 15.29
CA SER A 44 11.91 1.10 16.42
C SER A 44 11.18 0.87 17.75
N VAL A 45 9.85 0.94 17.75
CA VAL A 45 9.01 0.66 18.92
C VAL A 45 8.98 -0.83 19.24
N ARG A 46 8.91 -1.72 18.24
CA ARG A 46 8.99 -3.17 18.44
C ARG A 46 10.29 -3.60 19.10
N ASN A 47 11.41 -2.96 18.76
CA ASN A 47 12.73 -3.28 19.31
C ASN A 47 13.16 -2.34 20.46
N ARG A 48 12.19 -1.78 21.21
CA ARG A 48 12.42 -0.75 22.23
C ARG A 48 13.48 -1.15 23.27
N GLU A 49 13.52 -2.40 23.71
CA GLU A 49 14.48 -2.88 24.70
C GLU A 49 15.93 -2.73 24.22
N THR A 50 16.19 -3.09 22.96
CA THR A 50 17.52 -2.93 22.33
C THR A 50 17.87 -1.45 22.18
N VAL A 51 16.90 -0.62 21.76
CA VAL A 51 17.11 0.82 21.58
C VAL A 51 17.47 1.51 22.89
N LEU A 52 16.75 1.20 23.97
CA LEU A 52 17.01 1.75 25.31
C LEU A 52 18.29 1.17 25.92
N GLY A 53 18.51 -0.13 25.76
CA GLY A 53 19.70 -0.83 26.28
C GLY A 53 21.00 -0.29 25.67
N LEU A 54 20.98 0.04 24.37
CA LEU A 54 22.13 0.62 23.66
C LEU A 54 22.15 2.16 23.67
N LYS A 55 21.21 2.82 24.37
CA LYS A 55 21.05 4.29 24.42
C LYS A 55 20.97 4.94 23.03
N MET A 56 20.41 4.24 22.05
CA MET A 56 20.34 4.67 20.65
C MET A 56 19.16 5.60 20.35
N GLN A 57 18.38 6.01 21.37
CA GLN A 57 17.15 6.80 21.15
C GLN A 57 17.36 8.05 20.29
N PHE A 58 18.46 8.80 20.48
CA PHE A 58 18.74 10.02 19.73
C PHE A 58 19.13 9.73 18.28
N SER A 59 19.90 8.66 18.04
CA SER A 59 20.33 8.26 16.69
C SER A 59 19.14 7.79 15.85
N ILE A 60 18.29 6.94 16.43
CA ILE A 60 17.06 6.46 15.79
C ILE A 60 16.07 7.60 15.58
N ALA A 61 15.88 8.48 16.57
CA ALA A 61 15.03 9.66 16.43
C ALA A 61 15.53 10.58 15.29
N LYS A 62 16.84 10.81 15.19
CA LYS A 62 17.43 11.63 14.11
C LYS A 62 17.21 11.00 12.74
N SER A 63 17.46 9.70 12.58
CA SER A 63 17.22 8.98 11.33
C SER A 63 15.75 8.99 10.94
N TRP A 64 14.85 8.78 11.90
CA TRP A 64 13.41 8.90 11.67
C TRP A 64 13.03 10.31 11.24
N LEU A 65 13.59 11.35 11.88
CA LEU A 65 13.29 12.75 11.59
C LEU A 65 13.75 13.16 10.19
N LEU A 66 14.90 12.65 9.72
CA LEU A 66 15.35 12.84 8.33
C LEU A 66 14.39 12.18 7.33
N ALA A 67 14.04 10.91 7.54
CA ALA A 67 13.07 10.20 6.69
C ALA A 67 11.69 10.88 6.72
N ARG A 68 11.27 11.39 7.88
CA ARG A 68 10.01 12.11 8.05
C ARG A 68 10.02 13.44 7.33
N LYS A 69 11.12 14.20 7.39
CA LYS A 69 11.29 15.47 6.69
C LYS A 69 11.09 15.31 5.18
N ASP A 70 11.71 14.30 4.57
CA ASP A 70 11.55 14.02 3.14
C ASP A 70 10.11 13.68 2.79
N SER A 71 9.44 12.87 3.63
CA SER A 71 8.03 12.53 3.45
C SER A 71 7.11 13.76 3.56
N LEU A 72 7.39 14.66 4.50
CA LEU A 72 6.64 15.89 4.72
C LEU A 72 6.81 16.86 3.56
N LEU A 73 8.03 17.03 3.03
CA LEU A 73 8.27 17.88 1.87
C LEU A 73 7.54 17.36 0.63
N LEU A 74 7.65 16.07 0.34
CA LEU A 74 6.91 15.43 -0.76
C LEU A 74 5.40 15.58 -0.58
N GLN A 75 4.91 15.44 0.64
CA GLN A 75 3.49 15.61 0.96
C GLN A 75 3.04 17.07 0.85
N ALA A 76 3.86 18.03 1.26
CA ALA A 76 3.60 19.46 1.10
C ALA A 76 3.50 19.82 -0.39
N PHE A 77 4.50 19.45 -1.20
CA PHE A 77 4.46 19.70 -2.65
C PHE A 77 3.28 19.02 -3.36
N ALA A 78 2.94 17.79 -2.96
CA ALA A 78 1.77 17.09 -3.50
C ALA A 78 0.46 17.75 -3.05
N SER A 79 0.41 18.26 -1.82
CA SER A 79 -0.76 18.95 -1.28
C SER A 79 -0.98 20.30 -1.95
N ASP A 80 0.07 21.13 -2.02
CA ASP A 80 0.06 22.47 -2.60
C ASP A 80 -0.42 22.46 -4.04
N ARG A 81 0.11 21.54 -4.86
CA ARG A 81 -0.35 21.38 -6.24
C ARG A 81 -1.86 21.14 -6.28
N GLY A 82 -2.36 20.19 -5.50
CA GLY A 82 -3.80 19.92 -5.43
C GLY A 82 -4.63 21.09 -4.90
N VAL A 83 -4.09 21.88 -3.96
CA VAL A 83 -4.75 23.09 -3.43
C VAL A 83 -4.83 24.16 -4.52
N VAL A 84 -3.74 24.46 -5.22
CA VAL A 84 -3.71 25.43 -6.33
C VAL A 84 -4.74 25.09 -7.40
N PHE A 85 -4.85 23.81 -7.78
CA PHE A 85 -5.87 23.38 -8.75
C PHE A 85 -7.31 23.56 -8.22
N SER A 86 -7.58 23.17 -6.96
CA SER A 86 -8.90 23.36 -6.35
C SER A 86 -9.29 24.84 -6.24
N SER A 87 -8.32 25.71 -5.95
CA SER A 87 -8.52 27.16 -5.86
C SER A 87 -8.76 27.77 -7.24
N ALA A 88 -8.04 27.33 -8.28
CA ALA A 88 -8.25 27.78 -9.64
C ALA A 88 -9.66 27.40 -10.17
N ALA A 89 -10.14 26.19 -9.87
CA ALA A 89 -11.50 25.76 -10.22
C ALA A 89 -12.57 26.63 -9.54
N LYS A 90 -12.41 26.90 -8.23
CA LYS A 90 -13.32 27.80 -7.49
C LYS A 90 -13.31 29.22 -8.05
N PHE A 91 -12.12 29.76 -8.36
CA PHE A 91 -11.99 31.09 -8.95
C PHE A 91 -12.71 31.16 -10.30
N PHE A 92 -12.51 30.17 -11.17
CA PHE A 92 -13.17 30.12 -12.47
C PHE A 92 -14.70 30.05 -12.33
N ARG A 93 -15.23 29.26 -11.39
CA ARG A 93 -16.66 29.22 -11.07
C ARG A 93 -17.18 30.59 -10.64
N MET A 94 -16.48 31.25 -9.72
CA MET A 94 -16.89 32.56 -9.19
C MET A 94 -16.89 33.62 -10.30
N LEU A 95 -15.91 33.56 -11.21
CA LEU A 95 -15.82 34.43 -12.38
C LEU A 95 -16.98 34.16 -13.35
N MET A 96 -17.28 32.90 -13.63
CA MET A 96 -18.38 32.48 -14.51
C MET A 96 -19.75 32.88 -13.95
N GLN A 97 -19.93 32.85 -12.63
CA GLN A 97 -21.14 33.33 -11.96
C GLN A 97 -21.30 34.85 -12.08
N SER A 98 -20.21 35.61 -11.90
CA SER A 98 -20.21 37.06 -12.11
C SER A 98 -20.46 37.44 -13.58
N SER A 99 -19.84 36.74 -14.53
CA SER A 99 -20.08 36.93 -15.97
C SER A 99 -21.53 36.64 -16.35
N MET A 100 -22.13 35.59 -15.77
CA MET A 100 -23.53 35.25 -15.98
C MET A 100 -24.46 36.36 -15.49
N LEU A 101 -24.16 36.97 -14.34
CA LEU A 101 -24.94 38.08 -13.81
C LEU A 101 -24.81 39.34 -14.69
N CYS A 102 -23.60 39.63 -15.18
CA CYS A 102 -23.36 40.76 -16.09
C CYS A 102 -24.09 40.59 -17.44
N PHE A 103 -23.98 39.41 -18.06
CA PHE A 103 -24.72 39.08 -19.29
C PHE A 103 -26.22 39.04 -19.07
N GLY A 104 -26.68 38.51 -17.93
CA GLY A 104 -28.09 38.46 -17.58
C GLY A 104 -28.68 39.86 -17.41
N SER A 105 -27.94 40.77 -16.77
CA SER A 105 -28.31 42.18 -16.63
C SER A 105 -28.51 42.84 -17.99
N TYR A 106 -27.57 42.61 -18.93
CA TYR A 106 -27.68 43.11 -20.30
C TYR A 106 -28.93 42.62 -21.03
N LEU A 107 -29.29 41.33 -20.91
CA LEU A 107 -30.53 40.78 -21.50
C LEU A 107 -31.81 41.34 -20.87
N VAL A 108 -31.80 41.63 -19.57
CA VAL A 108 -32.94 42.25 -18.88
C VAL A 108 -33.19 43.67 -19.41
N ILE A 109 -32.12 44.43 -19.68
CA ILE A 109 -32.21 45.77 -20.29
C ILE A 109 -32.82 45.69 -21.70
N GLN A 110 -32.47 44.67 -22.48
CA GLN A 110 -33.05 44.38 -23.81
C GLN A 110 -34.51 43.85 -23.74
N GLN A 111 -35.08 43.67 -22.54
CA GLN A 111 -36.40 43.07 -22.30
C GLN A 111 -36.58 41.63 -22.80
N GLU A 112 -35.50 40.93 -23.14
CA GLU A 112 -35.55 39.52 -23.56
C GLU A 112 -35.71 38.55 -22.37
N MET A 113 -35.48 39.03 -21.15
CA MET A 113 -35.55 38.21 -19.95
C MET A 113 -36.04 39.03 -18.74
N THR A 114 -36.76 38.38 -17.83
CA THR A 114 -37.17 39.00 -16.56
C THR A 114 -36.00 39.03 -15.57
N ALA A 115 -36.02 40.01 -14.65
CA ALA A 115 -35.04 40.07 -13.57
C ALA A 115 -35.02 38.80 -12.69
N GLY A 116 -36.18 38.15 -12.50
CA GLY A 116 -36.29 36.85 -11.83
C GLY A 116 -35.61 35.71 -12.61
N GLY A 117 -35.76 35.70 -13.94
CA GLY A 117 -35.09 34.73 -14.83
C GLY A 117 -33.56 34.82 -14.76
N MET A 118 -33.01 36.04 -14.67
CA MET A 118 -31.58 36.26 -14.48
C MET A 118 -31.05 35.59 -13.20
N ILE A 119 -31.71 35.85 -12.06
CA ILE A 119 -31.28 35.29 -10.77
C ILE A 119 -31.40 33.76 -10.79
N ALA A 120 -32.53 33.23 -11.28
CA ALA A 120 -32.75 31.78 -11.41
C ALA A 120 -31.65 31.12 -12.24
N ALA A 121 -31.29 31.69 -13.39
CA ALA A 121 -30.25 31.15 -14.25
C ALA A 121 -28.87 31.12 -13.57
N SER A 122 -28.51 32.16 -12.81
CA SER A 122 -27.24 32.20 -12.06
C SER A 122 -27.17 31.17 -10.93
N ILE A 123 -28.28 30.92 -10.23
CA ILE A 123 -28.37 29.91 -9.18
C ILE A 123 -28.26 28.50 -9.79
N ILE A 124 -28.99 28.24 -10.87
CA ILE A 124 -28.94 26.94 -11.57
C ILE A 124 -27.53 26.65 -12.06
N LEU A 125 -26.83 27.64 -12.63
CA LEU A 125 -25.44 27.47 -13.05
C LEU A 125 -24.50 27.15 -11.88
N GLY A 126 -24.63 27.88 -10.77
CA GLY A 126 -23.85 27.64 -9.57
C GLY A 126 -24.08 26.23 -9.00
N ARG A 127 -25.33 25.75 -9.00
CA ARG A 127 -25.68 24.39 -8.58
C ARG A 127 -25.18 23.33 -9.55
N ALA A 128 -25.20 23.60 -10.86
CA ALA A 128 -24.71 22.66 -11.88
C ALA A 128 -23.19 22.43 -11.80
N LEU A 129 -22.42 23.43 -11.38
CA LEU A 129 -20.95 23.33 -11.24
C LEU A 129 -20.50 22.71 -9.91
N GLN A 130 -21.36 22.70 -8.89
CA GLN A 130 -21.03 22.21 -7.56
C GLN A 130 -20.55 20.75 -7.50
N PRO A 131 -21.17 19.78 -8.20
CA PRO A 131 -20.70 18.39 -8.20
C PRO A 131 -19.28 18.25 -8.75
N VAL A 132 -18.92 19.08 -9.75
CA VAL A 132 -17.59 19.04 -10.37
C VAL A 132 -16.53 19.50 -9.38
N GLU A 133 -16.81 20.54 -8.59
CA GLU A 133 -15.91 20.96 -7.51
C GLU A 133 -15.77 19.91 -6.40
N GLN A 134 -16.86 19.24 -6.05
CA GLN A 134 -16.83 18.14 -5.08
C GLN A 134 -15.94 16.99 -5.57
N LEU A 135 -15.99 16.65 -6.85
CA LEU A 135 -15.12 15.64 -7.46
C LEU A 135 -13.64 16.04 -7.36
N VAL A 136 -13.30 17.29 -7.68
CA VAL A 136 -11.92 17.80 -7.56
C VAL A 136 -11.42 17.74 -6.11
N ASN A 137 -12.26 18.13 -5.14
CA ASN A 137 -11.90 18.13 -3.73
C ASN A 137 -11.72 16.72 -3.15
N THR A 138 -12.56 15.77 -3.55
CA THR A 138 -12.52 14.37 -3.08
C THR A 138 -11.53 13.50 -3.86
N TRP A 139 -10.97 14.00 -4.96
CA TRP A 139 -10.04 13.27 -5.83
C TRP A 139 -8.82 12.70 -5.09
N LYS A 140 -8.24 13.48 -4.16
CA LYS A 140 -7.11 13.02 -3.34
C LYS A 140 -7.45 11.78 -2.50
N GLN A 141 -8.66 11.73 -1.92
CA GLN A 141 -9.14 10.59 -1.13
C GLN A 141 -9.34 9.37 -2.02
N PHE A 142 -9.93 9.55 -3.20
CA PHE A 142 -10.13 8.46 -4.17
C PHE A 142 -8.79 7.84 -4.62
N GLN A 143 -7.78 8.67 -4.92
CA GLN A 143 -6.44 8.16 -5.24
C GLN A 143 -5.78 7.39 -4.08
N GLY A 144 -5.98 7.86 -2.84
CA GLY A 144 -5.53 7.18 -1.63
C GLY A 144 -6.16 5.79 -1.49
N ALA A 145 -7.48 5.70 -1.66
CA ALA A 145 -8.25 4.45 -1.62
C ALA A 145 -7.80 3.47 -2.72
N ARG A 146 -7.69 3.93 -3.97
CA ARG A 146 -7.20 3.10 -5.08
C ARG A 146 -5.79 2.56 -4.83
N SER A 147 -4.91 3.39 -4.28
CA SER A 147 -3.56 2.96 -3.88
C SER A 147 -3.59 1.92 -2.77
N ALA A 148 -4.53 2.02 -1.82
CA ALA A 148 -4.70 1.03 -0.75
C ALA A 148 -5.19 -0.31 -1.28
N ILE A 149 -6.21 -0.32 -2.14
CA ILE A 149 -6.74 -1.53 -2.77
C ILE A 149 -5.65 -2.27 -3.54
N MET A 150 -4.89 -1.58 -4.40
CA MET A 150 -3.78 -2.21 -5.14
C MET A 150 -2.71 -2.81 -4.23
N ARG A 151 -2.50 -2.29 -3.01
CA ARG A 151 -1.56 -2.91 -2.05
C ARG A 151 -2.13 -4.19 -1.47
N VAL A 152 -3.41 -4.19 -1.11
CA VAL A 152 -4.10 -5.38 -0.61
C VAL A 152 -4.14 -6.47 -1.67
N ASP A 153 -4.47 -6.14 -2.92
CA ASP A 153 -4.49 -7.09 -4.03
C ASP A 153 -3.12 -7.75 -4.24
N ARG A 154 -2.04 -6.96 -4.20
CA ARG A 154 -0.68 -7.49 -4.28
C ARG A 154 -0.33 -8.41 -3.12
N LEU A 155 -0.77 -8.07 -1.91
CA LEU A 155 -0.54 -8.91 -0.74
C LEU A 155 -1.30 -10.23 -0.87
N LEU A 156 -2.59 -10.19 -1.21
CA LEU A 156 -3.41 -11.37 -1.42
C LEU A 156 -2.89 -12.26 -2.56
N ALA A 157 -2.44 -11.65 -3.66
CA ALA A 157 -1.82 -12.37 -4.77
C ALA A 157 -0.45 -13.00 -4.41
N SER A 158 0.22 -12.51 -3.36
CA SER A 158 1.48 -13.08 -2.88
C SER A 158 1.31 -14.23 -1.89
N LEU A 159 0.09 -14.45 -1.38
CA LEU A 159 -0.18 -15.59 -0.52
C LEU A 159 -0.23 -16.86 -1.37
N PRO A 160 0.52 -17.91 -1.00
CA PRO A 160 0.40 -19.19 -1.68
C PRO A 160 -1.04 -19.70 -1.56
N LEU A 161 -1.62 -20.16 -2.67
CA LEU A 161 -2.91 -20.84 -2.65
C LEU A 161 -2.80 -22.00 -1.66
N ALA A 162 -3.75 -22.12 -0.74
CA ALA A 162 -3.79 -23.24 0.19
C ALA A 162 -3.93 -24.54 -0.62
N GLU A 163 -2.81 -25.23 -0.83
CA GLU A 163 -2.79 -26.56 -1.44
C GLU A 163 -3.64 -27.47 -0.55
N ARG A 164 -4.53 -28.27 -1.16
CA ARG A 164 -5.36 -29.22 -0.41
C ARG A 164 -4.43 -30.22 0.27
N LYS A 165 -4.43 -30.19 1.60
CA LYS A 165 -3.55 -31.01 2.42
C LYS A 165 -4.24 -32.33 2.76
N THR A 166 -3.51 -33.43 2.61
CA THR A 166 -3.99 -34.79 2.87
C THR A 166 -4.03 -35.06 4.37
N LYS A 167 -5.11 -35.66 4.87
CA LYS A 167 -5.19 -36.16 6.26
C LYS A 167 -4.22 -37.32 6.44
N LEU A 168 -3.46 -37.32 7.52
CA LEU A 168 -2.52 -38.40 7.82
C LEU A 168 -3.18 -39.57 8.57
N PRO A 169 -2.59 -40.77 8.44
CA PRO A 169 -2.74 -41.83 9.43
C PRO A 169 -2.10 -41.45 10.78
N VAL A 170 -2.28 -42.29 11.80
CA VAL A 170 -1.73 -42.08 13.14
C VAL A 170 -0.20 -41.92 13.09
N LEU A 171 0.32 -40.91 13.80
CA LEU A 171 1.76 -40.61 13.84
C LEU A 171 2.51 -41.64 14.69
N GLU A 172 3.56 -42.24 14.11
CA GLU A 172 4.49 -43.15 14.77
C GLU A 172 5.76 -42.43 15.26
N GLY A 173 6.08 -41.25 14.70
CA GLY A 173 7.19 -40.39 15.12
C GLY A 173 8.55 -40.64 14.46
N ARG A 174 8.60 -41.35 13.33
CA ARG A 174 9.82 -41.57 12.54
C ARG A 174 10.12 -40.37 11.65
N LEU A 175 11.29 -39.75 11.79
CA LEU A 175 11.72 -38.61 10.99
C LEU A 175 12.85 -39.03 10.04
N SER A 176 12.71 -38.74 8.75
CA SER A 176 13.73 -39.02 7.73
C SER A 176 14.06 -37.75 6.95
N VAL A 177 15.34 -37.43 6.85
CA VAL A 177 15.86 -36.26 6.15
C VAL A 177 16.82 -36.74 5.08
N GLU A 178 16.53 -36.42 3.82
CA GLU A 178 17.31 -36.88 2.67
C GLU A 178 17.86 -35.69 1.89
N ARG A 179 19.19 -35.56 1.85
CA ARG A 179 19.94 -34.58 1.05
C ARG A 179 19.33 -33.18 1.05
N THR A 180 18.88 -32.73 2.22
CA THR A 180 18.16 -31.47 2.34
C THR A 180 19.09 -30.28 2.13
N VAL A 181 18.70 -29.41 1.20
CA VAL A 181 19.39 -28.17 0.84
C VAL A 181 18.47 -26.99 1.11
N PHE A 182 18.99 -25.94 1.76
CA PHE A 182 18.21 -24.74 2.04
C PHE A 182 19.07 -23.48 1.96
N SER A 183 18.45 -22.42 1.44
CA SER A 183 19.01 -21.06 1.37
C SER A 183 17.91 -20.04 1.66
N THR A 184 18.30 -18.86 2.16
CA THR A 184 17.36 -17.77 2.46
C THR A 184 16.77 -17.11 1.22
N ALA A 185 17.49 -17.18 0.10
CA ALA A 185 17.04 -16.74 -1.21
C ALA A 185 17.50 -17.74 -2.27
N ARG A 186 16.77 -17.81 -3.39
CA ARG A 186 17.05 -18.76 -4.48
C ARG A 186 18.49 -18.65 -5.02
N ASP A 187 19.04 -17.42 -5.04
CA ASP A 187 20.38 -17.13 -5.55
C ASP A 187 21.45 -16.97 -4.44
N ALA A 188 21.08 -17.18 -3.17
CA ALA A 188 22.03 -17.06 -2.07
C ALA A 188 22.76 -18.39 -1.81
N LEU A 189 23.98 -18.29 -1.27
CA LEU A 189 24.79 -19.44 -0.84
C LEU A 189 23.98 -20.35 0.12
N PRO A 190 23.88 -21.67 -0.16
CA PRO A 190 23.09 -22.57 0.66
C PRO A 190 23.66 -22.69 2.07
N ILE A 191 22.79 -22.47 3.05
CA ILE A 191 23.08 -22.60 4.49
C ILE A 191 23.19 -24.08 4.87
N LEU A 192 22.29 -24.91 4.35
CA LEU A 192 22.32 -26.36 4.49
C LEU A 192 22.69 -26.98 3.15
N LYS A 193 23.69 -27.86 3.14
CA LYS A 193 24.28 -28.44 1.92
C LYS A 193 24.14 -29.97 1.93
N GLY A 194 22.92 -30.46 1.73
CA GLY A 194 22.68 -31.89 1.56
C GLY A 194 22.67 -32.68 2.86
N VAL A 195 22.07 -32.13 3.92
CA VAL A 195 21.96 -32.81 5.22
C VAL A 195 21.10 -34.07 5.08
N SER A 196 21.58 -35.20 5.60
CA SER A 196 20.84 -36.46 5.59
C SER A 196 20.98 -37.19 6.93
N PHE A 197 19.88 -37.63 7.51
CA PHE A 197 19.83 -38.46 8.71
C PHE A 197 18.44 -39.08 8.87
N ASP A 198 18.36 -40.18 9.61
CA ASP A 198 17.11 -40.83 10.02
C ASP A 198 17.04 -40.86 11.55
N LEU A 199 15.85 -40.65 12.09
CA LEU A 199 15.53 -40.69 13.51
C LEU A 199 14.35 -41.65 13.74
N LEU A 200 14.56 -42.67 14.57
CA LEU A 200 13.52 -43.63 14.94
C LEU A 200 12.64 -43.07 16.07
N PRO A 201 11.40 -43.58 16.21
CA PRO A 201 10.53 -43.21 17.32
C PRO A 201 11.21 -43.38 18.69
N GLY A 202 11.19 -42.33 19.50
CA GLY A 202 11.81 -42.32 20.84
C GLY A 202 13.30 -41.98 20.87
N GLU A 203 13.96 -41.80 19.72
CA GLU A 203 15.34 -41.33 19.69
C GLU A 203 15.46 -39.81 19.89
N CYS A 204 16.59 -39.38 20.46
CA CYS A 204 16.88 -37.97 20.69
C CYS A 204 18.12 -37.56 19.87
N LEU A 205 17.95 -36.57 18.99
CA LEU A 205 19.04 -35.99 18.19
C LEU A 205 19.54 -34.69 18.81
N SER A 206 20.84 -34.64 19.13
CA SER A 206 21.51 -33.40 19.54
C SER A 206 22.27 -32.79 18.36
N VAL A 207 21.94 -31.55 18.01
CA VAL A 207 22.60 -30.80 16.92
C VAL A 207 23.58 -29.79 17.52
N ILE A 208 24.88 -30.08 17.42
CA ILE A 208 25.97 -29.23 17.93
C ILE A 208 26.79 -28.59 16.81
N GLY A 209 27.39 -27.42 17.08
CA GLY A 209 28.27 -26.73 16.14
C GLY A 209 28.43 -25.24 16.44
N PRO A 210 29.29 -24.52 15.70
CA PRO A 210 29.52 -23.08 15.92
C PRO A 210 28.30 -22.23 15.60
N SER A 211 28.26 -20.99 16.11
CA SER A 211 27.22 -20.01 15.74
C SER A 211 27.23 -19.81 14.21
N GLY A 212 26.05 -19.77 13.59
CA GLY A 212 25.91 -19.64 12.13
C GLY A 212 25.99 -20.95 11.32
N ALA A 213 26.24 -22.11 11.95
CA ALA A 213 26.28 -23.41 11.24
C ALA A 213 24.93 -23.91 10.68
N GLY A 214 23.85 -23.12 10.77
CA GLY A 214 22.54 -23.50 10.23
C GLY A 214 21.65 -24.34 11.16
N LYS A 215 21.99 -24.52 12.44
CA LYS A 215 21.22 -25.32 13.41
C LYS A 215 19.76 -24.89 13.54
N THR A 216 19.52 -23.60 13.83
CA THR A 216 18.16 -23.04 13.91
C THR A 216 17.42 -23.14 12.58
N THR A 217 18.15 -23.03 11.46
CA THR A 217 17.60 -23.19 10.13
C THR A 217 17.15 -24.63 9.88
N LEU A 218 17.94 -25.63 10.29
CA LEU A 218 17.56 -27.04 10.25
C LEU A 218 16.30 -27.29 11.07
N LEU A 219 16.26 -26.81 12.33
CA LEU A 219 15.08 -26.97 13.19
C LEU A 219 13.82 -26.33 12.57
N ARG A 220 13.94 -25.14 11.95
CA ARG A 220 12.82 -24.49 11.23
C ARG A 220 12.31 -25.31 10.04
N LEU A 221 13.17 -26.07 9.37
CA LEU A 221 12.76 -26.97 8.30
C LEU A 221 12.06 -28.21 8.85
N LEU A 222 12.55 -28.77 9.96
CA LEU A 222 11.95 -29.95 10.59
C LEU A 222 10.54 -29.70 11.10
N VAL A 223 10.23 -28.48 11.55
CA VAL A 223 8.86 -28.09 11.96
C VAL A 223 8.00 -27.54 10.80
N GLY A 224 8.51 -27.59 9.56
CA GLY A 224 7.76 -27.15 8.38
C GLY A 224 7.57 -25.64 8.24
N ALA A 225 8.27 -24.82 9.04
CA ALA A 225 8.16 -23.36 8.95
C ALA A 225 8.74 -22.81 7.64
N ASN A 226 9.67 -23.53 7.02
CA ASN A 226 10.25 -23.22 5.72
C ASN A 226 10.23 -24.46 4.82
N LYS A 227 10.12 -24.28 3.50
CA LYS A 227 10.27 -25.36 2.51
C LYS A 227 11.74 -25.52 2.08
N PRO A 228 12.28 -26.74 1.95
CA PRO A 228 13.63 -26.96 1.42
C PRO A 228 13.70 -26.60 -0.07
N LEU A 229 14.89 -26.23 -0.55
CA LEU A 229 15.16 -25.98 -1.98
C LEU A 229 15.40 -27.28 -2.75
N GLY A 230 15.87 -28.32 -2.07
CA GLY A 230 16.12 -29.64 -2.62
C GLY A 230 16.25 -30.66 -1.49
N GLY A 231 16.10 -31.95 -1.83
CA GLY A 231 15.94 -33.01 -0.85
C GLY A 231 14.52 -33.11 -0.31
N ILE A 232 14.28 -34.07 0.60
CA ILE A 232 12.96 -34.38 1.14
C ILE A 232 13.06 -34.57 2.65
N ILE A 233 12.09 -34.04 3.39
CA ILE A 233 11.92 -34.28 4.83
C ILE A 233 10.61 -35.05 5.00
N ARG A 234 10.67 -36.23 5.60
CA ARG A 234 9.50 -37.07 5.84
C ARG A 234 9.27 -37.28 7.32
N LEU A 235 8.01 -37.19 7.74
CA LEU A 235 7.53 -37.69 9.02
C LEU A 235 6.61 -38.88 8.75
N ASP A 236 6.90 -40.04 9.33
CA ASP A 236 6.12 -41.27 9.16
C ASP A 236 5.84 -41.60 7.69
N GLN A 237 6.90 -41.49 6.88
CA GLN A 237 6.91 -41.74 5.42
C GLN A 237 6.18 -40.69 4.57
N SER A 238 5.53 -39.69 5.18
CA SER A 238 4.83 -38.62 4.49
C SER A 238 5.70 -37.36 4.37
N ASP A 239 5.67 -36.71 3.21
CA ASP A 239 6.44 -35.48 2.98
C ASP A 239 5.86 -34.32 3.80
N LEU A 240 6.73 -33.72 4.63
CA LEU A 240 6.38 -32.59 5.49
C LEU A 240 5.88 -31.38 4.68
N ALA A 241 6.29 -31.24 3.42
CA ALA A 241 5.86 -30.16 2.53
C ALA A 241 4.36 -30.22 2.15
N THR A 242 3.75 -31.41 2.25
CA THR A 242 2.32 -31.65 1.95
C THR A 242 1.41 -31.61 3.18
N TRP A 243 1.95 -31.28 4.36
CA TRP A 243 1.28 -31.47 5.64
C TRP A 243 0.47 -30.26 6.13
N ASP A 244 -0.64 -30.53 6.84
CA ASP A 244 -1.50 -29.52 7.44
C ASP A 244 -0.95 -28.95 8.74
N SER A 245 -0.82 -27.62 8.76
CA SER A 245 -0.19 -26.86 9.83
C SER A 245 -1.10 -26.75 11.05
N GLU A 246 -2.41 -27.01 10.87
CA GLU A 246 -3.41 -27.02 11.96
C GLU A 246 -3.52 -28.37 12.68
N GLN A 247 -2.81 -29.42 12.23
CA GLN A 247 -2.86 -30.77 12.81
C GLN A 247 -1.58 -31.16 13.57
N LEU A 248 -0.64 -30.23 13.72
CA LEU A 248 0.62 -30.33 14.46
C LEU A 248 0.44 -29.79 15.89
#